data_AF-A0A0A9YDJ8-F1
#
_entry.id   AF-A0A0A9YDJ8-F1
#
_cell.length_a   1.000
_cell.length_b   1.000
_cell.length_c   1.000
_cell.angle_alpha   90.00
_cell.angle_beta   90.00
_cell.angle_gamma   90.00
#
_symmetry.space_group_name_H-M   'P 1'
#
loop_
_entity.id
_entity.type
_entity.pdbx_description
1 polymer ?
#
loop_
_entity_poly.entity_id
_entity_poly.type
_entity_poly.pdbx_seq_one_letter_code
_entity_poly.pdbx_strand_id
1 'polypeptide(L)'
;LVSICNAFTAIYASLVVFAILGFKAMLSFDKCLERNKQLFERMSSLDQGSLPEDIRDHVIALEPIKTTEHGFEICDLSKNLDQAAEGTGLAFIVFAQAIGEMPMSPFWSLLFFTMLLSLGIGSQIG
;
A
#
# COMPACT_ATOMS: atom_id res chain seq x y z
N LEU A 1 -6.76 5.19 -37.59
CA LEU A 1 -5.92 6.15 -36.84
C LEU A 1 -6.49 6.42 -35.45
N VAL A 2 -7.69 7.01 -35.34
CA VAL A 2 -8.33 7.40 -34.07
C VAL A 2 -8.47 6.23 -33.07
N SER A 3 -8.91 5.05 -33.54
CA SER A 3 -9.04 3.85 -32.68
C SER A 3 -7.71 3.38 -32.09
N ILE A 4 -6.63 3.45 -32.86
CA ILE A 4 -5.28 3.05 -32.42
C ILE A 4 -4.75 4.04 -31.37
N CYS A 5 -4.91 5.34 -31.60
CA CYS A 5 -4.52 6.36 -30.62
C CYS A 5 -5.28 6.21 -29.30
N ASN A 6 -6.58 5.94 -29.35
CA ASN A 6 -7.38 5.69 -28.15
C ASN A 6 -6.93 4.43 -27.40
N ALA A 7 -6.61 3.35 -28.13
CA ALA A 7 -6.07 2.13 -27.54
C ALA A 7 -4.73 2.38 -26.84
N PHE A 8 -3.82 3.14 -27.46
CA PHE A 8 -2.55 3.52 -26.83
C PHE A 8 -2.76 4.37 -25.57
N THR A 9 -3.66 5.35 -25.61
CA THR A 9 -3.98 6.17 -24.45
C THR A 9 -4.55 5.32 -23.31
N ALA A 10 -5.41 4.34 -23.61
CA ALA A 10 -6.00 3.45 -22.62
C ALA A 10 -4.95 2.50 -22.00
N ILE A 11 -4.06 1.91 -22.80
CA ILE A 11 -2.96 1.06 -22.32
C ILE A 11 -1.97 1.89 -21.48
N TYR A 12 -1.62 3.09 -21.96
CA TYR A 12 -0.75 3.99 -21.23
C TYR A 12 -1.36 4.40 -19.87
N ALA A 13 -2.64 4.77 -19.86
CA ALA A 13 -3.35 5.13 -18.64
C ALA A 13 -3.39 3.98 -17.64
N SER A 14 -3.68 2.75 -18.09
CA SER A 14 -3.73 1.59 -17.19
C SER A 14 -2.35 1.27 -16.61
N LEU A 15 -1.29 1.31 -17.40
CA LEU A 15 0.08 1.08 -16.92
C LEU A 15 0.48 2.09 -15.83
N VAL A 16 0.21 3.38 -16.05
CA VAL A 16 0.52 4.43 -15.08
C VAL A 16 -0.28 4.23 -13.79
N VAL A 17 -1.58 3.97 -13.87
CA VAL A 17 -2.44 3.77 -12.69
C VAL A 17 -2.01 2.55 -11.88
N PHE A 18 -1.81 1.41 -12.53
CA PHE A 18 -1.39 0.18 -11.83
C PHE A 18 0.00 0.30 -11.21
N ALA A 19 0.94 0.98 -11.87
CA ALA A 19 2.27 1.22 -11.31
C ALA A 19 2.20 2.05 -10.02
N ILE A 20 1.41 3.14 -10.01
CA ILE A 20 1.29 4.00 -8.82
C ILE A 20 0.56 3.26 -7.68
N LEU A 21 -0.53 2.55 -7.98
CA LEU A 21 -1.27 1.77 -6.97
C LEU A 21 -0.39 0.66 -6.38
N GLY A 22 0.30 -0.10 -7.24
CA GLY A 22 1.17 -1.19 -6.81
C GLY A 22 2.31 -0.72 -5.93
N PHE A 23 2.99 0.36 -6.31
CA PHE A 23 4.07 0.93 -5.51
C PHE A 23 3.56 1.41 -4.15
N LYS A 24 2.44 2.14 -4.11
CA LYS A 24 1.85 2.60 -2.85
C LYS A 24 1.47 1.42 -1.94
N ALA A 25 0.84 0.40 -2.50
CA ALA A 25 0.39 -0.77 -1.76
C ALA A 25 1.56 -1.58 -1.18
N MET A 26 2.61 -1.80 -1.98
CA MET A 26 3.84 -2.46 -1.52
C MET A 26 4.53 -1.66 -0.41
N LEU A 27 4.63 -0.35 -0.58
CA LEU A 27 5.28 0.51 0.40
C LEU A 27 4.50 0.58 1.73
N SER A 28 3.17 0.58 1.68
CA SER A 28 2.33 0.44 2.88
C SER A 28 2.48 -0.93 3.55
N PHE A 29 2.59 -2.00 2.75
CA PHE A 29 2.79 -3.36 3.23
C PHE A 29 4.14 -3.51 3.96
N ASP A 30 5.22 -2.99 3.37
CA ASP A 30 6.56 -3.01 3.99
C ASP A 30 6.59 -2.22 5.30
N LYS A 31 5.95 -1.04 5.34
CA LYS A 31 5.81 -0.25 6.57
C LYS A 31 5.05 -1.02 7.67
N CYS A 32 4.02 -1.79 7.30
CA CYS A 32 3.28 -2.64 8.24
C CYS A 32 4.14 -3.79 8.77
N LEU A 33 4.84 -4.49 7.89
CA LEU A 33 5.71 -5.61 8.26
C LEU A 33 6.83 -5.15 9.20
N GLU A 34 7.44 -4.01 8.91
CA GLU A 34 8.49 -3.43 9.74
C GLU A 34 7.97 -3.02 11.12
N ARG A 35 6.75 -2.46 11.23
CA ARG A 35 6.12 -2.19 12.53
C ARG A 35 5.92 -3.46 13.36
N ASN A 36 5.39 -4.51 12.74
CA ASN A 36 5.20 -5.80 13.42
C ASN A 36 6.52 -6.41 13.88
N LYS A 37 7.57 -6.32 13.06
CA LYS A 37 8.92 -6.79 13.42
C LYS A 37 9.46 -6.04 14.64
N GLN A 38 9.32 -4.71 14.69
CA GLN A 38 9.77 -3.90 15.84
C GLN A 38 8.98 -4.19 17.13
N LEU A 39 7.70 -4.52 17.02
CA LEU A 39 6.89 -4.95 18.16
C LEU A 39 7.34 -6.33 18.66
N PHE A 40 7.62 -7.24 17.73
CA PHE A 40 8.14 -8.57 18.06
C PHE A 40 9.49 -8.49 18.78
N GLU A 41 10.42 -7.66 18.28
CA GLU A 41 11.72 -7.45 18.93
C GLU A 41 11.56 -6.89 20.35
N ARG A 42 10.68 -5.91 20.56
CA ARG A 42 10.40 -5.36 21.90
C ARG A 42 9.83 -6.41 22.86
N MET A 43 8.89 -7.23 22.41
CA MET A 43 8.35 -8.32 23.23
C MET A 43 9.40 -9.39 23.55
N SER A 44 10.23 -9.77 22.57
CA SER A 44 11.28 -10.77 22.76
C SER A 44 12.35 -10.34 23.77
N SER A 45 12.61 -9.03 23.90
CA SER A 45 13.55 -8.49 24.89
C SER A 45 13.03 -8.55 26.34
N LEU A 46 11.71 -8.62 26.54
CA LEU A 46 11.08 -8.74 27.87
C LEU A 46 11.03 -10.19 28.37
N ASP A 47 11.08 -11.17 27.47
CA ASP A 47 11.07 -12.60 27.82
C ASP A 47 12.45 -13.13 28.24
N GLN A 48 13.52 -12.36 28.01
CA GLN A 48 14.89 -12.70 28.45
C GLN A 48 15.14 -12.47 29.95
N GLY A 49 14.08 -12.37 30.76
CA GLY A 49 14.11 -12.33 32.22
C GLY A 49 13.42 -13.54 32.84
N SER A 50 14.09 -14.70 32.82
CA SER A 50 13.81 -15.90 33.64
C SER A 50 12.35 -16.33 33.79
N LEU A 51 11.86 -17.18 32.89
CA LEU A 51 10.73 -18.05 33.21
C LEU A 51 11.23 -19.49 33.45
N PRO A 52 10.98 -20.09 34.63
CA PRO A 52 11.33 -21.48 34.92
C PRO A 52 10.64 -22.43 33.93
N GLU A 53 11.35 -23.50 33.53
CA GLU A 53 10.92 -24.54 32.58
C GLU A 53 9.54 -25.18 32.86
N ASP A 54 9.00 -25.03 34.08
CA ASP A 54 7.74 -25.63 34.53
C ASP A 54 6.47 -24.87 34.06
N ILE A 55 6.60 -23.59 33.68
CA ILE A 55 5.46 -22.75 33.29
C ILE A 55 5.31 -22.67 31.76
N ARG A 56 6.25 -23.26 31.01
CA ARG A 56 6.27 -23.22 29.53
C ARG A 56 4.99 -23.80 28.91
N ASP A 57 4.43 -24.85 29.50
CA ASP A 57 3.18 -25.48 29.03
C ASP A 57 1.91 -24.71 29.45
N HIS A 58 1.98 -23.84 30.46
CA HIS A 58 0.84 -23.01 30.89
C HIS A 58 0.80 -21.64 30.20
N VAL A 59 1.93 -21.11 29.73
CA VAL A 59 1.97 -19.88 28.92
C VAL A 59 1.43 -20.10 27.51
N ILE A 60 1.58 -21.30 26.95
CA ILE A 60 0.99 -21.66 25.64
C ILE A 60 -0.55 -21.79 25.73
N ALA A 61 -1.09 -21.93 26.94
CA ALA A 61 -2.53 -21.99 27.22
C ALA A 61 -3.17 -20.63 27.59
N LEU A 62 -2.38 -19.59 27.83
CA LEU A 62 -2.85 -18.20 27.87
C LEU A 62 -3.06 -17.76 26.43
N GLU A 63 -4.28 -18.00 25.94
CA GLU A 63 -4.92 -17.48 24.72
C GLU A 63 -3.97 -17.21 23.53
N PRO A 64 -4.14 -17.90 22.38
CA PRO A 64 -3.34 -17.59 21.19
C PRO A 64 -3.43 -16.09 20.95
N ILE A 65 -2.29 -15.40 21.11
CA ILE A 65 -2.16 -13.94 21.18
C ILE A 65 -3.18 -13.34 20.23
N LYS A 66 -4.28 -12.83 20.79
CA LYS A 66 -5.39 -12.33 20.00
C LYS A 66 -4.83 -11.12 19.28
N THR A 67 -4.59 -11.28 17.99
CA THR A 67 -3.78 -10.45 17.09
C THR A 67 -4.33 -9.03 16.86
N THR A 68 -5.13 -8.52 17.78
CA THR A 68 -5.83 -7.24 17.66
C THR A 68 -5.69 -6.34 18.88
N GLU A 69 -5.25 -6.85 20.04
CA GLU A 69 -5.08 -6.02 21.25
C GLU A 69 -3.64 -5.58 21.54
N HIS A 70 -2.62 -6.30 21.03
CA HIS A 70 -1.21 -6.01 21.32
C HIS A 70 -0.51 -5.15 20.24
N GLY A 71 -1.26 -4.41 19.44
CA GLY A 71 -0.71 -3.50 18.41
C GLY A 71 -0.13 -4.19 17.17
N PHE A 72 -0.26 -5.52 17.04
CA PHE A 72 0.05 -6.23 15.80
C PHE A 72 -1.05 -5.98 14.77
N GLU A 73 -0.65 -5.55 13.57
CA GLU A 73 -1.56 -5.28 12.47
C GLU A 73 -1.44 -6.39 11.42
N ILE A 74 -2.57 -6.90 10.91
CA ILE A 74 -2.53 -7.88 9.81
C ILE A 74 -2.19 -7.12 8.52
N CYS A 75 -0.98 -7.32 8.01
CA CYS A 75 -0.52 -6.70 6.77
C CYS A 75 -1.11 -7.45 5.57
N ASP A 76 -2.09 -6.85 4.90
CA ASP A 76 -2.73 -7.42 3.70
C ASP A 76 -2.63 -6.46 2.51
N LEU A 77 -2.05 -6.94 1.41
CA LEU A 77 -1.87 -6.15 0.19
C LEU A 77 -3.20 -5.88 -0.53
N SER A 78 -4.12 -6.86 -0.54
CA SER A 78 -5.42 -6.74 -1.23
C SER A 78 -6.24 -5.63 -0.60
N LYS A 79 -6.29 -5.59 0.74
CA LYS A 79 -7.01 -4.55 1.49
C LYS A 79 -6.48 -3.14 1.15
N ASN A 80 -5.17 -2.98 1.00
CA ASN A 80 -4.55 -1.70 0.65
C ASN A 80 -4.88 -1.26 -0.79
N LEU A 81 -4.99 -2.22 -1.72
CA LEU A 81 -5.38 -1.95 -3.11
C LEU A 81 -6.88 -1.59 -3.22
N ASP A 82 -7.74 -2.31 -2.51
CA ASP A 82 -9.19 -2.07 -2.50
C ASP A 82 -9.52 -0.68 -1.93
N GLN A 83 -8.86 -0.29 -0.84
CA GLN A 83 -9.04 1.04 -0.23
C GLN A 83 -8.56 2.17 -1.15
N ALA A 84 -7.57 1.94 -2.00
CA ALA A 84 -7.08 2.94 -2.95
C ALA A 84 -8.04 3.15 -4.14
N ALA A 85 -8.95 2.20 -4.39
CA ALA A 85 -9.98 2.29 -5.43
C ALA A 85 -11.28 2.96 -4.96
N GLU A 86 -11.41 3.27 -3.67
CA GLU A 86 -12.65 3.76 -3.07
C GLU A 86 -12.78 5.30 -3.19
N GLY A 87 -13.46 5.75 -4.27
CA GLY A 87 -13.88 7.14 -4.47
C GLY A 87 -12.91 8.03 -5.27
N THR A 88 -13.47 8.76 -6.25
CA THR A 88 -12.69 9.54 -7.26
C THR A 88 -11.91 10.72 -6.70
N GLY A 89 -12.48 11.47 -5.74
CA GLY A 89 -11.81 12.63 -5.12
C GLY A 89 -10.68 12.26 -4.16
N LEU A 90 -10.86 11.16 -3.42
CA LEU A 90 -9.83 10.62 -2.53
C LEU A 90 -8.70 9.98 -3.34
N ALA A 91 -9.03 9.30 -4.44
CA ALA A 91 -8.07 8.65 -5.32
C ALA A 91 -7.02 9.63 -5.88
N PHE A 92 -7.42 10.82 -6.36
CA PHE A 92 -6.46 11.79 -6.92
C PHE A 92 -5.42 12.26 -5.89
N ILE A 93 -5.86 12.53 -4.65
CA ILE A 93 -4.95 12.93 -3.55
C ILE A 93 -4.01 11.77 -3.19
N VAL A 94 -4.56 10.55 -3.12
CA VAL A 94 -3.81 9.32 -2.87
C VAL A 94 -2.75 9.06 -3.93
N PHE A 95 -3.07 9.30 -5.21
CA PHE A 95 -2.13 9.19 -6.32
C PHE A 95 -1.02 10.23 -6.24
N ALA A 96 -1.36 11.49 -5.98
CA ALA A 96 -0.37 12.56 -5.84
C ALA A 96 0.61 12.29 -4.68
N GLN A 97 0.10 11.80 -3.54
CA GLN A 97 0.93 11.40 -2.41
C GLN A 97 1.86 10.23 -2.77
N ALA A 98 1.33 9.19 -3.44
CA ALA A 98 2.13 8.04 -3.87
C ALA A 98 3.27 8.44 -4.82
N ILE A 99 3.01 9.38 -5.74
CA ILE A 99 4.03 9.91 -6.65
C ILE A 99 5.15 10.64 -5.90
N GLY A 100 4.82 11.34 -4.81
CA GLY A 100 5.81 12.01 -3.96
C GLY A 100 6.76 11.04 -3.23
N GLU A 101 6.28 9.84 -2.89
CA GLU A 101 7.07 8.80 -2.20
C GLU A 101 7.87 7.91 -3.18
N MET A 102 7.60 7.97 -4.49
CA MET A 102 8.32 7.20 -5.51
C MET A 102 9.72 7.75 -5.79
N PRO A 103 10.71 6.87 -6.04
CA PRO A 103 12.00 7.31 -6.60
C PRO A 103 11.76 7.95 -7.97
N MET A 104 12.41 9.08 -8.25
CA MET A 104 12.22 9.85 -9.48
C MET A 104 10.81 10.48 -9.60
N SER A 105 10.26 10.98 -8.49
CA SER A 105 8.96 11.67 -8.41
C SER A 105 8.62 12.66 -9.56
N PRO A 106 9.53 13.52 -10.08
CA PRO A 106 9.18 14.42 -11.18
C PRO A 106 8.83 13.70 -12.48
N PHE A 107 9.44 12.53 -12.75
CA PHE A 107 9.14 11.75 -13.95
C PHE A 107 7.73 11.15 -13.89
N TRP A 108 7.39 10.49 -12.78
CA TRP A 108 6.06 9.90 -12.57
C TRP A 108 4.94 10.94 -12.51
N SER A 109 5.23 12.12 -11.95
CA SER A 109 4.30 13.26 -11.95
C SER A 109 3.96 13.72 -13.35
N LEU A 110 4.96 13.87 -14.24
CA LEU A 110 4.75 14.24 -15.63
C LEU A 110 3.88 13.22 -16.37
N LEU A 111 4.13 11.92 -16.16
CA LEU A 111 3.33 10.85 -16.78
C LEU A 111 1.86 10.89 -16.35
N PHE A 112 1.62 11.08 -15.05
CA PHE A 112 0.28 11.16 -14.47
C PHE A 112 -0.48 12.41 -14.93
N PHE A 113 0.15 13.58 -14.93
CA PHE A 113 -0.49 14.81 -15.41
C PHE A 113 -0.73 14.78 -16.93
N THR A 114 0.18 14.19 -17.71
CA THR A 114 -0.02 14.03 -19.17
C THR A 114 -1.20 13.09 -19.47
N MET A 115 -1.35 12.01 -18.69
CA MET A 115 -2.52 11.13 -18.77
C MET A 115 -3.82 11.91 -18.50
N LEU A 116 -3.89 12.67 -17.40
CA LEU A 116 -5.07 13.45 -17.03
C LEU A 116 -5.41 14.55 -18.04
N LEU A 117 -4.40 15.22 -18.56
CA LEU A 117 -4.57 16.22 -19.62
C LEU A 117 -5.17 15.58 -20.88
N SER A 118 -4.69 14.39 -21.25
CA SER A 118 -5.17 13.66 -22.42
C SER A 118 -6.64 13.22 -22.26
N LEU A 119 -7.03 12.77 -21.06
CA LEU A 119 -8.42 12.45 -20.73
C LEU A 119 -9.31 13.70 -20.74
N GLY A 120 -8.85 14.81 -20.17
CA GLY A 120 -9.60 16.07 -20.13
C GLY A 120 -9.81 16.70 -21.50
N ILE A 121 -8.81 16.62 -22.38
CA ILE A 121 -8.92 17.09 -23.77
C ILE A 121 -9.85 16.16 -24.58
N GLY A 122 -9.71 14.84 -24.43
CA GLY A 122 -10.58 13.87 -25.10
C GLY A 122 -12.05 14.02 -24.72
N SER A 123 -12.35 14.36 -23.46
CA SER A 123 -13.72 14.59 -22.98
C SER A 123 -14.36 15.90 -23.45
N GLN A 124 -13.57 16.90 -23.88
CA GLN A 124 -14.10 18.21 -24.29
C GLN A 124 -14.15 18.40 -25.81
N ILE A 125 -13.42 17.58 -26.57
CA ILE A 125 -13.38 17.63 -28.05
C ILE A 125 -14.40 16.65 -28.69
N GLY A 126 -14.97 15.72 -27.91
CA GLY A 126 -16.12 14.90 -28.32
C GLY A 126 -17.45 15.55 -27.95
#